data_AF-A0A225WEA7-F1
#
_entry.id   AF-A0A225WEA7-F1
#
_cell.length_a   1.000
_cell.length_b   1.000
_cell.length_c   1.000
_cell.angle_alpha   90.00
_cell.angle_beta   90.00
_cell.angle_gamma   90.00
#
_symmetry.space_group_name_H-M   'P 1'
#
loop_
_entity.id
_entity.type
_entity.pdbx_description
1 polymer ?
#
loop_
_entity_poly.entity_id
_entity_poly.type
_entity_poly.pdbx_seq_one_letter_code
_entity_poly.pdbx_strand_id
1 'polypeptide(L)'
;MEFLQAKDIELEKLKEYVKTIEAEREVSDAEKRKLLRDAEVAKKTCATAEKSHREQQLQQEKPKPCAEFETHHKKIEEAERKLQQAKSTSTGAFTDLERFELRDLQKLVNCSVCQDRRKDVIISKCFHMFYKECIDNNLKARNRKCPTCKKMFGQDDIKSVWFT
;
A
#
# COMPACT_ATOMS: atom_id res chain seq x y z
N MET A 1 -48.17 -74.44 18.59
CA MET A 1 -48.57 -73.28 19.42
C MET A 1 -47.41 -72.82 20.31
N GLU A 2 -46.70 -73.73 20.99
CA GLU A 2 -45.56 -73.42 21.88
C GLU A 2 -44.32 -72.81 21.20
N PHE A 3 -44.00 -73.22 19.96
CA PHE A 3 -42.85 -72.67 19.21
C PHE A 3 -42.98 -71.17 18.89
N LEU A 4 -44.20 -70.70 18.61
CA LEU A 4 -44.46 -69.29 18.34
C LEU A 4 -44.30 -68.45 19.61
N GLN A 5 -44.80 -68.94 20.75
CA GLN A 5 -44.63 -68.29 22.05
C GLN A 5 -43.16 -68.17 22.45
N ALA A 6 -42.34 -69.19 22.18
CA ALA A 6 -40.89 -69.13 22.44
C ALA A 6 -40.19 -68.06 21.59
N LYS A 7 -40.61 -67.90 20.33
CA LYS A 7 -40.09 -66.85 19.43
C LYS A 7 -40.56 -65.45 19.82
N ASP A 8 -41.78 -65.31 20.33
CA ASP A 8 -42.29 -64.04 20.85
C ASP A 8 -41.50 -63.59 22.10
N ILE A 9 -41.17 -64.53 23.01
CA ILE A 9 -40.33 -64.26 24.18
C ILE A 9 -38.91 -63.85 23.78
N GLU A 10 -38.33 -64.53 22.79
CA GLU A 10 -36.99 -64.21 22.27
C GLU A 10 -36.97 -62.84 21.59
N LEU A 11 -38.00 -62.51 20.81
CA LEU A 11 -38.16 -61.22 20.17
C LEU A 11 -38.28 -60.09 21.21
N GLU A 12 -39.02 -60.31 22.30
CA GLU A 12 -39.18 -59.30 23.34
C GLU A 12 -37.87 -59.05 24.11
N LYS A 13 -37.10 -60.11 24.39
CA LYS A 13 -35.74 -59.98 24.96
C LYS A 13 -34.80 -59.21 24.04
N LEU A 14 -34.88 -59.45 22.73
CA LEU A 14 -34.08 -58.71 21.74
C LEU A 14 -34.48 -57.23 21.68
N LYS A 15 -35.78 -56.91 21.74
CA LYS A 15 -36.24 -55.51 21.80
C LYS A 15 -35.75 -54.79 23.05
N GLU A 16 -35.77 -55.44 24.20
CA GLU A 16 -35.25 -54.88 25.46
C GLU A 16 -33.74 -54.65 25.41
N TYR A 17 -33.00 -55.58 24.80
CA TYR A 17 -31.56 -55.42 24.55
C TYR A 17 -31.26 -54.25 23.60
N VAL A 18 -31.99 -54.13 22.48
CA VAL A 18 -31.87 -52.99 21.55
C VAL A 18 -32.17 -51.68 22.26
N LYS A 19 -33.22 -51.62 23.07
CA LYS A 19 -33.60 -50.43 23.84
C LYS A 19 -32.49 -49.99 24.82
N THR A 20 -31.80 -50.95 25.44
CA THR A 20 -30.65 -50.66 26.31
C THR A 20 -29.49 -50.07 25.52
N ILE A 21 -29.16 -50.66 24.36
CA ILE A 21 -28.10 -50.15 23.47
C ILE A 21 -28.40 -48.73 22.97
N GLU A 22 -29.66 -48.47 22.59
CA GLU A 22 -30.08 -47.15 22.14
C GLU A 22 -29.95 -46.10 23.25
N ALA A 23 -30.32 -46.46 24.50
CA ALA A 23 -30.16 -45.57 25.64
C ALA A 23 -28.68 -45.27 25.94
N GLU A 24 -27.80 -46.28 25.90
CA GLU A 24 -26.35 -46.10 26.07
C GLU A 24 -25.74 -45.23 24.97
N ARG A 25 -26.18 -45.43 23.72
CA ARG A 25 -25.76 -44.63 22.58
C ARG A 25 -26.15 -43.16 22.74
N GLU A 26 -27.38 -42.87 23.18
CA GLU A 26 -27.83 -41.49 23.41
C GLU A 26 -27.01 -40.79 24.51
N VAL A 27 -26.66 -41.51 25.58
CA VAL A 27 -25.77 -40.99 26.63
C VAL A 27 -24.39 -40.69 26.06
N SER A 28 -23.80 -41.61 25.29
CA SER A 28 -22.50 -41.41 24.65
C SER A 28 -22.50 -40.23 23.67
N ASP A 29 -23.56 -40.09 22.86
CA ASP A 29 -23.71 -38.99 21.92
C ASP A 29 -23.87 -37.64 22.65
N ALA A 30 -24.56 -37.61 23.80
CA ALA A 30 -24.67 -36.43 24.64
C ALA A 30 -23.33 -36.00 25.26
N GLU A 31 -22.54 -36.96 25.76
CA GLU A 31 -21.19 -36.73 26.29
C GLU A 31 -20.25 -36.20 25.22
N LYS A 32 -20.25 -36.82 24.03
CA LYS A 32 -19.45 -36.35 22.88
C LYS A 32 -19.81 -34.92 22.48
N ARG A 33 -21.11 -34.58 22.45
CA ARG A 33 -21.56 -33.21 22.17
C ARG A 33 -21.08 -32.21 23.22
N LYS A 34 -21.03 -32.60 24.50
CA LYS A 34 -20.49 -31.76 25.59
C LYS A 34 -18.99 -31.52 25.40
N LEU A 35 -18.21 -32.58 25.18
CA LEU A 35 -16.76 -32.48 24.98
C LEU A 35 -16.39 -31.60 23.78
N LEU A 36 -17.14 -31.68 22.68
CA LEU A 36 -16.92 -30.81 21.51
C LEU A 36 -17.17 -29.34 21.83
N ARG A 37 -18.21 -29.03 22.62
CA ARG A 37 -18.47 -27.65 23.07
C ARG A 37 -17.37 -27.13 23.99
N ASP A 38 -16.93 -27.95 24.94
CA ASP A 38 -15.87 -27.56 25.88
C ASP A 38 -14.55 -27.31 25.15
N ALA A 39 -14.21 -28.16 24.17
CA ALA A 39 -13.04 -27.97 23.30
C ALA A 39 -13.12 -26.70 22.44
N GLU A 40 -14.29 -26.37 21.90
CA GLU A 40 -14.51 -25.15 21.12
C GLU A 40 -14.36 -23.89 21.98
N VAL A 41 -14.87 -23.92 23.21
CA VAL A 41 -14.70 -22.82 24.18
C VAL A 41 -13.22 -22.66 24.53
N ALA A 42 -12.51 -23.74 24.83
CA ALA A 42 -11.07 -23.71 25.13
C ALA A 42 -10.23 -23.15 23.98
N LYS A 43 -10.54 -23.50 22.72
CA LYS A 43 -9.87 -22.92 21.55
C LYS A 43 -10.08 -21.41 21.44
N LYS A 44 -11.32 -20.95 21.66
CA LYS A 44 -11.65 -19.52 21.61
C LYS A 44 -10.96 -18.75 22.72
N THR A 45 -10.92 -19.26 23.94
CA THR A 45 -10.25 -18.60 25.07
C THR A 45 -8.74 -18.49 24.84
N CYS A 46 -8.07 -19.57 24.39
CA CYS A 46 -6.66 -19.52 24.02
C CYS A 46 -6.39 -18.49 22.91
N ALA A 47 -7.18 -18.49 21.83
CA ALA A 47 -7.02 -17.52 20.74
C ALA A 47 -7.20 -16.06 21.21
N THR A 48 -8.14 -15.80 22.11
CA THR A 48 -8.33 -14.46 22.69
C THR A 48 -7.17 -14.06 23.60
N ALA A 49 -6.61 -14.99 24.38
CA ALA A 49 -5.45 -14.74 25.23
C ALA A 49 -4.20 -14.45 24.39
N GLU A 50 -3.97 -15.23 23.33
CA GLU A 50 -2.87 -15.00 22.38
C GLU A 50 -2.99 -13.64 21.67
N LYS A 51 -4.20 -13.27 21.23
CA LYS A 51 -4.46 -11.96 20.62
C LYS A 51 -4.19 -10.81 21.59
N SER A 52 -4.66 -10.94 22.83
CA SER A 52 -4.46 -9.92 23.87
C SER A 52 -2.98 -9.77 24.24
N HIS A 53 -2.25 -10.90 24.32
CA HIS A 53 -0.81 -10.90 24.58
C HIS A 53 -0.03 -10.25 23.42
N ARG A 54 -0.42 -10.52 22.17
CA ARG A 54 0.17 -9.90 20.98
C ARG A 54 -0.07 -8.38 20.94
N GLU A 55 -1.27 -7.93 21.28
CA GLU A 55 -1.61 -6.51 21.36
C GLU A 55 -0.81 -5.79 22.46
N GLN A 56 -0.59 -6.43 23.63
CA GLN A 56 0.28 -5.88 24.68
C GLN A 56 1.75 -5.82 24.27
N GLN A 57 2.27 -6.83 23.55
CA GLN A 57 3.65 -6.79 23.06
C GLN A 57 3.88 -5.65 22.06
N LEU A 58 2.95 -5.42 21.12
CA LEU A 58 3.04 -4.29 20.18
C LEU A 58 3.05 -2.92 20.88
N GLN A 59 2.38 -2.79 22.03
CA GLN A 59 2.40 -1.55 22.82
C GLN A 59 3.73 -1.35 23.55
N GLN A 60 4.44 -2.42 23.93
CA GLN A 60 5.74 -2.36 24.60
C GLN A 60 6.91 -2.21 23.62
N GLU A 61 6.78 -2.68 22.37
CA GLU A 61 7.78 -2.48 21.30
C GLU A 61 7.79 -1.05 20.73
N LYS A 62 6.87 -0.18 21.13
CA LYS A 62 6.93 1.24 20.76
C LYS A 62 8.23 1.81 21.35
N PRO A 63 9.23 2.19 20.54
CA PRO A 63 10.54 2.56 21.05
C PRO A 63 10.36 3.74 22.01
N LYS A 64 10.87 3.60 23.23
CA LYS A 64 10.98 4.72 24.17
C LYS A 64 11.68 5.86 23.42
N PRO A 65 11.18 7.11 23.47
CA PRO A 65 11.88 8.23 22.83
C PRO A 65 13.29 8.28 23.41
N CYS A 66 14.29 7.90 22.62
CA CYS A 66 15.66 8.17 23.01
C CYS A 66 15.85 9.69 22.87
N ALA A 67 16.68 10.28 23.73
CA ALA A 67 16.96 11.71 23.69
C ALA A 67 17.41 12.18 22.28
N GLU A 68 18.05 11.28 21.52
CA GLU A 68 18.46 11.55 20.14
C GLU A 68 17.26 11.80 19.21
N PHE A 69 16.17 11.02 19.32
CA PHE A 69 14.96 11.19 18.50
C PHE A 69 14.30 12.57 18.68
N GLU A 70 14.21 13.05 19.92
CA GLU A 70 13.68 14.40 20.21
C GLU A 70 14.59 15.51 19.67
N THR A 71 15.92 15.34 19.76
CA THR A 71 16.85 16.32 19.19
C THR A 71 16.78 16.36 17.66
N HIS A 72 16.61 15.21 17.00
CA HIS A 72 16.43 15.15 15.56
C HIS A 72 15.10 15.79 15.13
N HIS A 73 14.01 15.55 15.85
CA HIS A 73 12.71 16.18 15.58
C HIS A 73 12.79 17.71 15.69
N LYS A 74 13.40 18.24 16.76
CA LYS A 74 13.60 19.68 16.94
C LYS A 74 14.46 20.31 15.84
N LYS A 75 15.50 19.60 15.39
CA LYS A 75 16.35 20.05 14.26
C LYS A 75 15.58 20.08 12.94
N ILE A 76 14.71 19.10 12.71
CA ILE A 76 13.84 19.04 11.52
C ILE A 76 12.85 20.21 11.54
N GLU A 77 12.13 20.43 12.64
CA GLU A 77 11.20 21.57 12.78
C GLU A 77 11.89 22.92 12.60
N GLU A 78 13.10 23.08 13.16
CA GLU A 78 13.86 24.32 13.02
C GLU A 78 14.32 24.54 11.57
N ALA A 79 14.76 23.48 10.88
CA ALA A 79 15.14 23.53 9.46
C ALA A 79 13.93 23.87 8.57
N GLU A 80 12.76 23.29 8.86
CA GLU A 80 11.51 23.60 8.15
C GLU A 80 11.09 25.05 8.35
N ARG A 81 11.15 25.56 9.59
CA ARG A 81 10.86 26.96 9.89
C ARG A 81 11.82 27.91 9.17
N LYS A 82 13.12 27.60 9.18
CA LYS A 82 14.14 28.37 8.44
C LYS A 82 13.89 28.33 6.94
N LEU A 83 13.50 27.19 6.38
CA LEU A 83 13.14 27.05 4.97
C LEU A 83 11.90 27.88 4.61
N GLN A 84 10.88 27.86 5.47
CA GLN A 84 9.67 28.66 5.29
C GLN A 84 9.99 30.16 5.34
N GLN A 85 10.78 30.59 6.33
CA GLN A 85 11.21 31.98 6.45
C GLN A 85 12.10 32.42 5.28
N ALA A 86 13.01 31.56 4.81
CA ALA A 86 13.84 31.84 3.63
C ALA A 86 12.98 32.00 2.36
N LYS A 87 11.95 31.16 2.18
CA LYS A 87 10.98 31.31 1.08
C LYS A 87 10.19 32.63 1.16
N SER A 88 9.87 33.11 2.36
CA SER A 88 9.22 34.40 2.56
C SER A 88 10.15 35.59 2.27
N THR A 89 11.46 35.41 2.47
CA THR A 89 12.43 36.52 2.45
C THR A 89 13.20 36.62 1.12
N SER A 90 13.32 35.52 0.35
CA SER A 90 14.08 35.49 -0.91
C SER A 90 13.27 35.91 -2.14
N THR A 91 11.95 36.01 -2.00
CA THR A 91 11.09 36.63 -3.01
C THR A 91 10.38 37.78 -2.32
N GLY A 92 10.70 39.03 -2.68
CA GLY A 92 9.83 40.17 -2.33
C GLY A 92 8.38 39.77 -2.58
N ALA A 93 7.47 40.11 -1.69
CA ALA A 93 6.15 39.50 -1.56
C ALA A 93 5.32 39.57 -2.86
N PHE A 94 5.60 38.67 -3.80
CA PHE A 94 4.81 38.50 -4.99
C PHE A 94 3.44 38.02 -4.53
N THR A 95 2.42 38.74 -4.97
CA THR A 95 1.03 38.32 -4.90
C THR A 95 0.88 36.94 -5.54
N ASP A 96 -0.17 36.21 -5.15
CA ASP A 96 -0.45 34.90 -5.74
C ASP A 96 -0.65 34.97 -7.27
N LEU A 97 -1.16 36.11 -7.76
CA LEU A 97 -1.28 36.40 -9.18
C LEU A 97 0.10 36.49 -9.86
N GLU A 98 1.02 37.30 -9.33
CA GLU A 98 2.38 37.43 -9.88
C GLU A 98 3.13 36.08 -9.87
N ARG A 99 2.93 35.26 -8.83
CA ARG A 99 3.51 33.90 -8.79
C ARG A 99 2.92 33.00 -9.85
N PHE A 100 1.62 33.11 -10.14
CA PHE A 100 0.97 32.36 -11.20
C PHE A 100 1.50 32.78 -12.58
N GLU A 101 1.56 34.08 -12.84
CA GLU A 101 2.09 34.65 -14.09
C GLU A 101 3.55 34.25 -14.32
N LEU A 102 4.41 34.34 -13.29
CA LEU A 102 5.80 33.90 -13.37
C LEU A 102 5.92 32.42 -13.75
N ARG A 103 5.09 31.54 -13.19
CA ARG A 103 5.08 30.12 -13.54
C ARG A 103 4.65 29.90 -14.98
N ASP A 104 3.67 30.65 -15.48
CA ASP A 104 3.21 30.53 -16.87
C ASP A 104 4.25 31.04 -17.85
N LEU A 105 4.91 32.16 -17.55
CA LEU A 105 6.05 32.66 -18.34
C LEU A 105 7.22 31.66 -18.34
N GLN A 106 7.53 31.04 -17.21
CA GLN A 106 8.55 29.99 -17.12
C GLN A 106 8.26 28.81 -18.05
N LYS A 107 7.00 28.36 -18.19
CA LYS A 107 6.62 27.28 -19.12
C LYS A 107 6.92 27.61 -20.59
N LEU A 108 6.91 28.88 -20.97
CA LEU A 108 7.21 29.31 -22.34
C LEU A 108 8.70 29.15 -22.68
N VAL A 109 9.58 29.38 -21.71
CA VAL A 109 11.05 29.38 -21.94
C VAL A 109 11.70 28.08 -21.50
N ASN A 110 11.12 27.36 -20.53
CA ASN A 110 11.68 26.12 -19.99
C ASN A 110 11.28 24.89 -20.80
N CYS A 111 12.20 23.92 -20.86
CA CYS A 111 12.00 22.66 -21.55
C CYS A 111 10.80 21.91 -20.97
N SER A 112 9.88 21.44 -21.83
CA SER A 112 8.71 20.69 -21.39
C SER A 112 9.00 19.29 -20.86
N VAL A 113 10.23 18.77 -21.06
CA VAL A 113 10.63 17.45 -20.59
C VAL A 113 11.08 17.49 -19.13
N CYS A 114 12.03 18.37 -18.78
CA CYS A 114 12.50 18.51 -17.40
C CYS A 114 11.79 19.59 -16.60
N GLN A 115 11.07 20.52 -17.25
CA GLN A 115 10.35 21.66 -16.65
C GLN A 115 11.21 22.63 -15.82
N ASP A 116 12.54 22.50 -15.90
CA ASP A 116 13.50 23.21 -15.07
C ASP A 116 14.46 24.07 -15.91
N ARG A 117 15.10 23.47 -16.91
CA ARG A 117 16.12 24.13 -17.73
C ARG A 117 15.52 24.85 -18.93
N ARG A 118 16.10 26.00 -19.29
CA ARG A 118 15.73 26.76 -20.49
C ARG A 118 15.94 25.95 -21.77
N LYS A 119 15.11 26.21 -22.78
CA LYS A 119 15.24 25.64 -24.12
C LYS A 119 16.50 26.18 -24.80
N ASP A 120 17.35 25.32 -25.34
CA ASP A 120 18.60 25.68 -26.01
C ASP A 120 18.85 24.87 -27.29
N VAL A 121 17.94 23.96 -27.65
CA VAL A 121 17.94 23.23 -28.92
C VAL A 121 16.56 23.21 -29.56
N ILE A 122 16.54 23.14 -30.89
CA ILE A 122 15.35 22.98 -31.72
C ILE A 122 15.49 21.75 -32.61
N ILE A 123 14.39 21.00 -32.77
CA ILE A 123 14.30 19.90 -33.73
C ILE A 123 13.83 20.47 -35.08
N SER A 124 14.69 20.53 -36.09
CA SER A 124 14.41 21.15 -37.40
C SER A 124 13.21 20.55 -38.14
N LYS A 125 12.83 19.29 -37.87
CA LYS A 125 11.70 18.60 -38.52
C LYS A 125 10.32 19.04 -38.01
N CYS A 126 10.24 19.57 -36.79
CA CYS A 126 8.97 19.95 -36.17
C CYS A 126 9.01 21.27 -35.39
N PHE A 127 10.16 21.92 -35.32
CA PHE A 127 10.40 23.20 -34.66
C PHE A 127 10.06 23.25 -33.16
N HIS A 128 9.89 22.10 -32.51
CA HIS A 128 9.77 22.05 -31.07
C HIS A 128 11.15 22.22 -30.41
N MET A 129 11.17 23.03 -29.36
CA MET A 129 12.37 23.43 -28.64
C MET A 129 12.44 22.77 -27.25
N PHE A 130 13.65 22.38 -26.84
CA PHE A 130 13.92 21.63 -25.61
C PHE A 130 15.28 21.99 -25.03
N TYR A 131 15.60 21.43 -23.87
CA TYR A 131 16.96 21.42 -23.32
C TYR A 131 17.78 20.31 -23.98
N LYS A 132 19.03 20.60 -24.32
CA LYS A 132 19.94 19.74 -25.07
C LYS A 132 20.06 18.34 -24.47
N GLU A 133 20.32 18.24 -23.17
CA GLU A 133 20.49 16.95 -22.49
C GLU A 133 19.22 16.09 -22.56
N CYS A 134 18.03 16.70 -22.53
CA CYS A 134 16.77 15.96 -22.63
C CYS A 134 16.62 15.28 -23.99
N ILE A 135 17.06 15.92 -25.07
CA ILE A 135 16.99 15.37 -26.42
C ILE A 135 18.14 14.39 -26.67
N ASP A 136 19.34 14.70 -26.19
CA ASP A 136 20.50 13.81 -26.27
C ASP A 136 20.23 12.49 -25.52
N ASN A 137 19.55 12.54 -24.37
CA ASN A 137 19.12 11.34 -23.64
C ASN A 137 18.09 10.51 -24.42
N ASN A 138 17.14 11.16 -25.13
CA ASN A 138 16.21 10.45 -26.00
C ASN A 138 16.94 9.73 -27.15
N LEU A 139 17.92 10.39 -27.77
CA LEU A 139 18.73 9.77 -28.82
C LEU A 139 19.55 8.57 -28.30
N LYS A 140 20.18 8.71 -27.13
CA LYS A 140 20.91 7.61 -26.45
C LYS A 140 20.00 6.42 -26.16
N ALA A 141 18.77 6.68 -25.72
CA ALA A 141 17.74 5.66 -25.48
C ALA A 141 17.12 5.09 -26.78
N ARG A 142 17.63 5.47 -27.97
CA ARG A 142 17.08 5.12 -29.29
C ARG A 142 15.63 5.58 -29.50
N ASN A 143 15.12 6.49 -28.68
CA ASN A 143 13.80 7.09 -28.82
C ASN A 143 13.85 8.31 -29.74
N ARG A 144 13.86 8.06 -31.05
CA ARG A 144 13.98 9.07 -32.11
C ARG A 144 12.67 9.77 -32.44
N LYS A 145 11.84 10.07 -31.45
CA LYS A 145 10.52 10.73 -31.59
C LYS A 145 10.45 11.99 -30.75
N CYS A 146 10.01 13.10 -31.35
CA CYS A 146 9.85 14.38 -30.65
C CYS A 146 8.96 14.20 -29.40
N PRO A 147 9.38 14.66 -28.20
CA PRO A 147 8.58 14.52 -26.99
C PRO A 147 7.15 15.10 -27.11
N THR A 148 7.01 16.21 -27.84
CA THR A 148 5.74 16.93 -28.04
C THR A 148 4.86 16.31 -29.11
N CYS A 149 5.32 16.24 -30.36
CA CYS A 149 4.47 15.83 -31.50
C CYS A 149 4.74 14.42 -32.04
N LYS A 150 5.67 13.68 -31.43
CA LYS A 150 6.06 12.31 -31.82
C LYS A 150 6.62 12.15 -33.24
N LYS A 151 6.84 13.24 -33.99
CA LYS A 151 7.53 13.21 -35.28
C LYS A 151 8.95 12.64 -35.13
N MET A 152 9.35 11.79 -36.07
CA MET A 152 10.69 11.19 -36.10
C MET A 152 11.77 12.26 -36.35
N PHE A 153 12.91 12.14 -35.69
CA PHE A 153 14.08 13.03 -35.89
C PHE A 153 15.41 12.29 -35.66
N GLY A 154 16.48 12.76 -36.32
CA GLY A 154 17.84 12.27 -36.17
C GLY A 154 18.76 13.25 -35.43
N GLN A 155 20.02 12.87 -35.26
CA GLN A 155 21.04 13.73 -34.63
C GLN A 155 21.30 15.00 -35.45
N ASP A 156 21.29 14.89 -36.78
CA ASP A 156 21.50 16.03 -37.69
C ASP A 156 20.36 17.06 -37.63
N ASP A 157 19.19 16.66 -37.14
CA ASP A 157 18.00 17.50 -37.02
C ASP A 157 18.03 18.40 -35.77
N ILE A 158 19.00 18.22 -34.87
CA ILE A 158 19.12 19.02 -33.64
C ILE A 158 20.01 20.23 -33.93
N LYS A 159 19.46 21.43 -33.76
CA LYS A 159 20.20 22.69 -33.89
C LYS A 159 20.17 23.46 -32.57
N SER A 160 21.28 24.07 -32.19
CA SER A 160 21.34 24.93 -31.00
C SER A 160 20.63 26.26 -31.26
N VAL A 161 20.00 26.81 -30.22
CA VAL A 161 19.33 28.11 -30.23
C VAL A 161 19.82 28.92 -29.04
N TRP A 162 20.08 30.20 -29.26
CA TRP A 162 20.50 31.15 -28.24
C TRP A 162 19.49 32.30 -28.18
N PHE A 163 19.03 32.62 -26.97
CA PHE A 163 18.23 33.83 -26.75
C PHE A 163 19.17 35.04 -26.70
N THR A 164 18.84 36.09 -27.45
CA THR A 164 19.52 37.39 -27.42
C THR A 164 18.66 38.44 -26.74
#